data_AF-A0A353U3K0-F1
#
_entry.id   AF-A0A353U3K0-F1
#
_cell.length_a   1.000
_cell.length_b   1.000
_cell.length_c   1.000
_cell.angle_alpha   90.00
_cell.angle_beta   90.00
_cell.angle_gamma   90.00
#
_symmetry.space_group_name_H-M   'P 1'
#
loop_
_entity.id
_entity.type
_entity.pdbx_description
1 polymer ?
#
loop_
_entity_poly.entity_id
_entity_poly.type
_entity_poly.pdbx_seq_one_letter_code
_entity_poly.pdbx_strand_id
1 'polypeptide(L)'
;MALVFMFRNKCYLELHHSQSGKGFCKAGEHENKRLFSLFRLLCSGTCVFFVLFCTNTAVLAQYEPQFSQNMFNKTALNPAFAGSSGRVNLSAIDRSQLVGVEGAPRTTVVGGDMATNILGSRSAVGLTIMNDVAGFSNKLTINGLIARHYFLDEGILGIGLSVGIVNEVYDGTKLVFKPSDSSYHNDTDPAASNTKETDIAPDAGFGVSYI
;
A
#
# COMPACT_ATOMS: atom_id res chain seq x y z
N MET A 1 16.06 9.45 -11.91
CA MET A 1 16.39 10.23 -10.70
C MET A 1 17.81 9.87 -10.30
N ALA A 2 18.79 10.66 -10.77
CA ALA A 2 20.21 10.40 -10.57
C ALA A 2 20.65 11.03 -9.23
N LEU A 3 21.10 10.20 -8.29
CA LEU A 3 21.68 10.66 -7.03
C LEU A 3 23.17 10.95 -7.28
N VAL A 4 23.48 12.22 -7.52
CA VAL A 4 24.88 12.71 -7.61
C VAL A 4 25.42 12.84 -6.19
N PHE A 5 26.24 11.87 -5.76
CA PHE A 5 27.05 12.02 -4.54
C PHE A 5 28.26 12.90 -4.85
N MET A 6 28.16 14.18 -4.47
CA MET A 6 29.25 15.14 -4.53
C MET A 6 30.11 14.98 -3.26
N PHE A 7 31.24 14.26 -3.35
CA PHE A 7 32.23 14.26 -2.27
C PHE A 7 33.08 15.53 -2.34
N ARG A 8 32.79 16.48 -1.43
CA ARG A 8 33.62 17.65 -1.14
C ARG A 8 34.91 17.19 -0.46
N ASN A 9 36.02 17.09 -1.20
CA ASN A 9 37.34 16.99 -0.60
C ASN A 9 37.81 18.40 -0.19
N LYS A 10 37.73 18.69 1.12
CA LYS A 10 38.42 19.81 1.75
C LYS A 10 39.78 19.29 2.21
N CYS A 11 40.85 19.69 1.55
CA CYS A 11 42.20 19.62 2.11
C CYS A 11 42.83 21.00 1.89
N TYR A 12 42.78 21.83 2.92
CA TYR A 12 43.54 23.09 3.00
C TYR A 12 44.83 22.78 3.74
N LEU A 13 45.99 23.15 3.19
CA LEU A 13 47.13 23.57 3.98
C LEU A 13 48.06 24.46 3.13
N GLU A 14 48.35 25.65 3.66
CA GLU A 14 49.20 26.68 3.08
C GLU A 14 50.70 26.46 3.36
N LEU A 15 51.52 26.97 2.43
CA LEU A 15 52.86 27.59 2.57
C LEU A 15 54.03 26.80 3.18
N HIS A 16 55.08 26.53 2.38
CA HIS A 16 56.35 27.28 2.36
C HIS A 16 57.48 26.50 1.65
N HIS A 17 58.42 27.28 1.13
CA HIS A 17 59.69 26.99 0.47
C HIS A 17 60.54 25.82 1.04
N SER A 18 61.38 25.24 0.16
CA SER A 18 62.66 24.55 0.43
C SER A 18 62.72 23.02 0.31
N GLN A 19 63.92 22.58 -0.09
CA GLN A 19 64.32 21.31 -0.70
C GLN A 19 64.29 20.07 0.21
N SER A 20 64.31 18.89 -0.45
CA SER A 20 64.92 17.63 -0.01
C SER A 20 64.18 16.79 1.04
N GLY A 21 64.08 15.49 0.78
CA GLY A 21 63.80 14.48 1.81
C GLY A 21 62.70 13.48 1.46
N LYS A 22 63.12 12.25 1.14
CA LYS A 22 62.25 11.07 1.01
C LYS A 22 61.66 10.71 2.38
N GLY A 23 60.38 10.36 2.42
CA GLY A 23 59.82 9.55 3.50
C GLY A 23 58.34 9.81 3.79
N PHE A 24 57.58 8.71 3.93
CA PHE A 24 56.25 8.65 4.52
C PHE A 24 55.05 9.17 3.72
N CYS A 25 54.50 8.29 2.86
CA CYS A 25 53.06 8.02 2.79
C CYS A 25 52.82 6.72 2.01
N LYS A 26 53.09 5.56 2.63
CA LYS A 26 52.80 4.22 2.07
C LYS A 26 51.72 3.49 2.88
N ALA A 27 50.79 4.23 3.47
CA ALA A 27 49.69 3.71 4.29
C ALA A 27 48.29 3.92 3.64
N GLY A 28 48.17 4.77 2.61
CA GLY A 28 46.87 5.15 2.03
C GLY A 28 46.33 4.23 0.92
N GLU A 29 47.11 3.28 0.41
CA GLU A 29 46.70 2.47 -0.75
C GLU A 29 46.01 1.15 -0.39
N HIS A 30 46.20 0.64 0.83
CA HIS A 30 45.62 -0.63 1.29
C HIS A 30 44.19 -0.48 1.86
N GLU A 31 43.85 0.64 2.49
CA GLU A 31 42.47 0.89 2.97
C GLU A 31 41.49 1.13 1.83
N ASN A 32 41.92 1.84 0.77
CA ASN A 32 41.06 2.18 -0.36
C ASN A 32 40.64 0.95 -1.18
N LYS A 33 41.53 -0.05 -1.31
CA LYS A 33 41.22 -1.33 -1.99
C LYS A 33 40.25 -2.20 -1.18
N ARG A 34 40.32 -2.17 0.16
CA ARG A 34 39.36 -2.89 1.03
C ARG A 34 38.00 -2.21 1.04
N LEU A 35 37.96 -0.87 1.08
CA LEU A 35 36.72 -0.10 1.00
C LEU A 35 36.01 -0.31 -0.35
N PHE A 36 36.74 -0.31 -1.46
CA PHE A 36 36.19 -0.53 -2.81
C PHE A 36 35.74 -1.99 -3.04
N SER A 37 36.46 -2.95 -2.44
CA SER A 37 36.07 -4.38 -2.42
C SER A 37 34.79 -4.60 -1.61
N LEU A 38 34.68 -3.98 -0.43
CA LEU A 38 33.48 -4.04 0.43
C LEU A 38 32.28 -3.36 -0.25
N PHE A 39 32.47 -2.24 -0.94
CA PHE A 39 31.41 -1.58 -1.73
C PHE A 39 30.94 -2.45 -2.90
N ARG A 40 31.85 -3.13 -3.59
CA ARG A 40 31.51 -4.10 -4.64
C ARG A 40 30.76 -5.32 -4.09
N LEU A 41 31.13 -5.80 -2.90
CA LEU A 41 30.49 -6.94 -2.25
C LEU A 41 29.10 -6.59 -1.71
N LEU A 42 28.94 -5.41 -1.10
CA LEU A 42 27.65 -4.88 -0.63
C LEU A 42 26.68 -4.65 -1.80
N CYS A 43 27.15 -4.02 -2.88
CA CYS A 43 26.35 -3.75 -4.06
C CYS A 43 25.93 -5.05 -4.78
N SER A 44 26.85 -6.03 -4.89
CA SER A 44 26.56 -7.36 -5.42
C SER A 44 25.53 -8.11 -4.55
N GLY A 45 25.68 -8.07 -3.22
CA GLY A 45 24.75 -8.71 -2.29
C GLY A 45 23.34 -8.12 -2.32
N THR A 46 23.21 -6.79 -2.37
CA THR A 46 21.89 -6.13 -2.54
C THR A 46 21.26 -6.45 -3.90
N CYS A 47 22.06 -6.54 -4.97
CA CYS A 47 21.56 -6.93 -6.28
C CYS A 47 21.08 -8.39 -6.29
N VAL A 48 21.79 -9.31 -5.66
CA VAL A 48 21.38 -10.72 -5.55
C VAL A 48 20.11 -10.87 -4.73
N PHE A 49 19.97 -10.13 -3.62
CA PHE A 49 18.74 -10.12 -2.81
C PHE A 49 17.53 -9.57 -3.60
N PHE A 50 17.73 -8.49 -4.36
CA PHE A 50 16.69 -7.91 -5.22
C PHE A 50 16.29 -8.85 -6.36
N VAL A 51 17.25 -9.57 -6.96
CA VAL A 51 16.97 -10.55 -8.02
C VAL A 51 16.27 -11.79 -7.47
N LEU A 52 16.62 -12.27 -6.27
CA LEU A 52 15.93 -13.40 -5.61
C LEU A 52 14.48 -13.07 -5.23
N PHE A 53 14.17 -11.82 -4.93
CA PHE A 53 12.80 -11.40 -4.59
C PHE A 53 11.89 -11.29 -5.84
N CYS A 54 12.47 -11.09 -7.02
CA CYS A 54 11.72 -10.85 -8.26
C CYS A 54 11.34 -12.11 -9.05
N THR A 55 11.87 -13.30 -8.73
CA THR A 55 11.76 -14.48 -9.63
C THR A 55 10.57 -15.39 -9.42
N ASN A 56 9.64 -15.09 -8.50
CA ASN A 56 8.53 -16.01 -8.24
C ASN A 56 7.24 -15.33 -7.73
N THR A 57 6.70 -14.40 -8.53
CA THR A 57 5.36 -13.88 -8.25
C THR A 57 4.40 -14.35 -9.34
N ALA A 58 3.61 -15.38 -9.02
CA ALA A 58 2.37 -15.62 -9.75
C ALA A 58 1.51 -14.36 -9.57
N VAL A 59 1.25 -13.65 -10.67
CA VAL A 59 0.41 -12.45 -10.63
C VAL A 59 -1.02 -12.90 -10.42
N LEU A 60 -1.48 -12.80 -9.17
CA LEU A 60 -2.90 -12.94 -8.85
C LEU A 60 -3.57 -11.61 -9.18
N ALA A 61 -4.57 -11.63 -10.06
CA ALA A 61 -5.38 -10.45 -10.34
C ALA A 61 -6.23 -10.15 -9.11
N GLN A 62 -6.01 -8.97 -8.50
CA GLN A 62 -6.81 -8.49 -7.38
C GLN A 62 -7.86 -7.52 -7.90
N TYR A 63 -9.11 -7.74 -7.51
CA TYR A 63 -10.24 -6.87 -7.87
C TYR A 63 -10.58 -5.97 -6.67
N GLU A 64 -10.45 -4.67 -6.87
CA GLU A 64 -10.78 -3.64 -5.87
C GLU A 64 -11.75 -2.62 -6.49
N PRO A 65 -12.79 -2.18 -5.76
CA PRO A 65 -13.73 -1.18 -6.24
C PRO A 65 -13.05 0.15 -6.59
N GLN A 66 -13.48 0.73 -7.71
CA GLN A 66 -12.97 2.02 -8.18
C GLN A 66 -13.76 3.18 -7.58
N PHE A 67 -13.07 4.21 -7.10
CA PHE A 67 -13.66 5.46 -6.61
C PHE A 67 -13.20 6.67 -7.43
N SER A 68 -14.10 7.62 -7.66
CA SER A 68 -13.78 8.94 -8.25
C SER A 68 -13.68 10.04 -7.20
N GLN A 69 -14.36 9.87 -6.06
CA GLN A 69 -14.46 10.85 -4.98
C GLN A 69 -13.41 10.62 -3.87
N ASN A 70 -12.16 10.37 -4.27
CA ASN A 70 -11.07 10.00 -3.35
C ASN A 70 -10.76 11.09 -2.31
N MET A 71 -11.10 12.34 -2.60
CA MET A 71 -10.88 13.46 -1.69
C MET A 71 -11.76 13.40 -0.44
N PHE A 72 -12.91 12.72 -0.50
CA PHE A 72 -13.85 12.60 0.61
C PHE A 72 -13.69 11.28 1.39
N ASN A 73 -12.95 10.31 0.84
CA ASN A 73 -12.68 9.02 1.47
C ASN A 73 -11.18 8.70 1.47
N LYS A 74 -10.40 9.59 2.07
CA LYS A 74 -8.94 9.44 2.16
C LYS A 74 -8.54 8.28 3.08
N THR A 75 -9.35 8.00 4.10
CA THR A 75 -9.10 6.99 5.14
C THR A 75 -9.24 5.56 4.63
N ALA A 76 -10.14 5.29 3.67
CA ALA A 76 -10.22 3.97 3.04
C ALA A 76 -9.04 3.69 2.09
N LEU A 77 -8.48 4.72 1.47
CA LEU A 77 -7.34 4.58 0.56
C LEU A 77 -6.01 4.48 1.32
N ASN A 78 -5.85 5.27 2.38
CA ASN A 78 -4.63 5.27 3.17
C ASN A 78 -4.95 5.50 4.66
N PRO A 79 -4.64 4.51 5.53
CA PRO A 79 -4.94 4.59 6.96
C PRO A 79 -4.24 5.77 7.66
N ALA A 80 -3.12 6.27 7.11
CA ALA A 80 -2.37 7.37 7.69
C ALA A 80 -3.11 8.72 7.67
N PHE A 81 -4.17 8.86 6.85
CA PHE A 81 -4.98 10.07 6.81
C PHE A 81 -6.04 10.13 7.91
N ALA A 82 -6.27 9.04 8.66
CA ALA A 82 -7.22 9.03 9.77
C ALA A 82 -6.85 10.10 10.80
N GLY A 83 -7.80 10.95 11.19
CA GLY A 83 -7.64 12.05 12.15
C GLY A 83 -6.78 13.22 11.66
N SER A 84 -6.42 13.28 10.37
CA SER A 84 -5.63 14.37 9.80
C SER A 84 -6.32 15.74 9.91
N SER A 85 -7.65 15.77 9.87
CA SER A 85 -8.45 17.01 10.06
C SER A 85 -8.44 17.54 11.50
N GLY A 86 -7.96 16.75 12.47
CA GLY A 86 -8.00 17.10 13.89
C GLY A 86 -9.41 17.09 14.52
N ARG A 87 -10.43 16.62 13.79
CA ARG A 87 -11.83 16.57 14.24
C ARG A 87 -12.37 15.14 14.08
N VAL A 88 -13.61 14.93 14.52
CA VAL A 88 -14.37 13.74 14.15
C VAL A 88 -14.92 13.96 12.75
N ASN A 89 -14.63 13.06 11.82
CA ASN A 89 -15.24 13.06 10.49
C ASN A 89 -16.05 11.79 10.29
N LEU A 90 -17.16 11.95 9.58
CA LEU A 90 -18.04 10.86 9.15
C LEU A 90 -18.25 11.04 7.65
N SER A 91 -18.12 9.95 6.91
CA SER A 91 -18.24 9.91 5.46
C SER A 91 -19.11 8.73 5.06
N ALA A 92 -20.00 8.94 4.11
CA ALA A 92 -20.81 7.92 3.48
C ALA A 92 -20.83 8.19 1.99
N ILE A 93 -20.35 7.23 1.21
CA ILE A 93 -20.25 7.32 -0.25
C ILE A 93 -20.97 6.11 -0.84
N ASP A 94 -21.88 6.36 -1.76
CA ASP A 94 -22.54 5.31 -2.53
C ASP A 94 -22.22 5.49 -4.02
N ARG A 95 -21.82 4.41 -4.67
CA ARG A 95 -21.55 4.37 -6.10
C ARG A 95 -22.40 3.27 -6.72
N SER A 96 -23.36 3.69 -7.54
CA SER A 96 -24.14 2.79 -8.39
C SER A 96 -23.67 2.92 -9.84
N GLN A 97 -23.38 1.80 -10.50
CA GLN A 97 -23.02 1.76 -11.91
C GLN A 97 -24.18 1.14 -12.71
N LEU A 98 -24.25 1.40 -14.03
CA LEU A 98 -25.24 0.78 -14.93
C LEU A 98 -26.68 0.84 -14.40
N VAL A 99 -27.09 2.02 -13.94
CA VAL A 99 -28.41 2.23 -13.33
C VAL A 99 -29.51 1.76 -14.30
N GLY A 100 -30.40 0.89 -13.81
CA GLY A 100 -31.47 0.30 -14.59
C GLY A 100 -31.19 -1.12 -15.09
N VAL A 101 -29.96 -1.64 -14.91
CA VAL A 101 -29.64 -3.05 -15.13
C VAL A 101 -29.80 -3.82 -13.82
N GLU A 102 -30.52 -4.95 -13.87
CA GLU A 102 -30.68 -5.83 -12.71
C GLU A 102 -29.34 -6.48 -12.35
N GLY A 103 -28.97 -6.47 -11.06
CA GLY A 103 -27.68 -6.98 -10.59
C GLY A 103 -26.49 -6.06 -10.92
N ALA A 104 -26.72 -4.80 -11.28
CA ALA A 104 -25.65 -3.87 -11.58
C ALA A 104 -24.69 -3.64 -10.39
N PRO A 105 -23.39 -3.36 -10.65
CA PRO A 105 -22.41 -3.13 -9.60
C PRO A 105 -22.78 -1.93 -8.72
N ARG A 106 -22.75 -2.15 -7.40
CA ARG A 106 -23.02 -1.12 -6.40
C ARG A 106 -22.07 -1.25 -5.23
N THR A 107 -21.36 -0.17 -4.94
CA THR A 107 -20.39 -0.09 -3.84
C THR A 107 -20.82 0.98 -2.86
N THR A 108 -21.00 0.63 -1.60
CA THR A 108 -21.28 1.57 -0.51
C THR A 108 -20.13 1.56 0.49
N VAL A 109 -19.62 2.74 0.84
CA VAL A 109 -18.58 2.91 1.86
C VAL A 109 -19.08 3.84 2.94
N VAL A 110 -18.98 3.42 4.20
CA VAL A 110 -19.25 4.25 5.36
C VAL A 110 -18.03 4.21 6.25
N GLY A 111 -17.46 5.37 6.53
CA GLY A 111 -16.23 5.48 7.30
C GLY A 111 -16.31 6.65 8.28
N GLY A 112 -15.75 6.43 9.47
CA GLY A 112 -15.62 7.46 10.49
C GLY A 112 -14.22 7.44 11.09
N ASP A 113 -13.65 8.61 11.30
CA ASP A 113 -12.35 8.77 11.94
C ASP A 113 -12.38 9.89 12.97
N MET A 114 -11.54 9.76 13.98
CA MET A 114 -11.39 10.78 15.01
C MET A 114 -9.92 10.94 15.39
N ALA A 115 -9.50 12.20 15.53
CA ALA A 115 -8.25 12.53 16.18
C ALA A 115 -8.38 12.32 17.70
N THR A 116 -7.42 11.62 18.29
CA THR A 116 -7.37 11.34 19.73
C THR A 116 -5.92 11.39 20.23
N ASN A 117 -5.71 11.71 21.50
CA ASN A 117 -4.37 11.75 22.08
C ASN A 117 -4.12 10.46 22.87
N ILE A 118 -3.52 9.47 22.19
CA ILE A 118 -3.16 8.20 22.82
C ILE A 118 -1.71 8.31 23.30
N LEU A 119 -1.46 8.03 24.59
CA LEU A 119 -0.12 8.06 25.19
C LEU A 119 0.58 9.44 25.05
N GLY A 120 -0.18 10.54 25.14
CA GLY A 120 0.36 11.90 25.05
C GLY A 120 0.84 12.31 23.64
N SER A 121 0.64 11.46 22.64
CA SER A 121 0.97 11.74 21.23
C SER A 121 -0.31 11.92 20.42
N ARG A 122 -0.25 12.77 19.39
CA ARG A 122 -1.40 12.98 18.48
C ARG A 122 -1.59 11.73 17.62
N SER A 123 -2.63 10.99 17.95
CA SER A 123 -3.02 9.76 17.29
C SER A 123 -4.41 9.91 16.68
N ALA A 124 -4.84 8.89 15.97
CA ALA A 124 -6.19 8.80 15.45
C ALA A 124 -6.64 7.36 15.44
N VAL A 125 -7.95 7.19 15.55
CA VAL A 125 -8.61 5.92 15.35
C VAL A 125 -9.73 6.11 14.34
N GLY A 126 -10.02 5.07 13.58
CA GLY A 126 -11.11 5.08 12.62
C GLY A 126 -11.67 3.70 12.37
N LEU A 127 -12.83 3.68 11.74
CA LEU A 127 -13.51 2.48 11.29
C LEU A 127 -14.06 2.74 9.89
N THR A 128 -13.82 1.81 8.98
CA THR A 128 -14.37 1.84 7.63
C THR A 128 -15.10 0.54 7.36
N ILE A 129 -16.33 0.65 6.91
CA ILE A 129 -17.16 -0.45 6.46
C ILE A 129 -17.43 -0.23 4.97
N MET A 130 -17.11 -1.22 4.16
CA MET A 130 -17.32 -1.20 2.73
C MET A 130 -18.12 -2.43 2.32
N ASN A 131 -19.18 -2.21 1.56
CA ASN A 131 -20.00 -3.26 0.99
C ASN A 131 -20.00 -3.10 -0.53
N ASP A 132 -19.36 -4.03 -1.22
CA ASP A 132 -19.25 -4.05 -2.67
C ASP A 132 -20.05 -5.21 -3.25
N VAL A 133 -21.06 -4.88 -4.05
CA VAL A 133 -21.90 -5.86 -4.75
C VAL A 133 -21.53 -5.79 -6.22
N ALA A 134 -21.01 -6.88 -6.77
CA ALA A 134 -20.65 -7.01 -8.17
C ALA A 134 -21.36 -8.24 -8.76
N GLY A 135 -22.56 -8.03 -9.32
CA GLY A 135 -23.37 -9.11 -9.90
C GLY A 135 -23.75 -10.17 -8.88
N PHE A 136 -23.06 -11.31 -8.93
CA PHE A 136 -23.30 -12.49 -8.07
C PHE A 136 -22.35 -12.58 -6.87
N SER A 137 -21.35 -11.70 -6.78
CA SER A 137 -20.48 -11.60 -5.60
C SER A 137 -20.88 -10.42 -4.73
N ASN A 138 -20.90 -10.63 -3.41
CA ASN A 138 -21.05 -9.59 -2.41
C ASN A 138 -19.90 -9.66 -1.42
N LYS A 139 -19.11 -8.57 -1.36
CA LYS A 139 -17.94 -8.43 -0.51
C LYS A 139 -18.17 -7.37 0.55
N LEU A 140 -18.14 -7.80 1.81
CA LEU A 140 -18.22 -6.93 2.98
C LEU A 140 -16.86 -6.85 3.65
N THR A 141 -16.27 -5.66 3.67
CA THR A 141 -14.99 -5.37 4.32
C THR A 141 -15.21 -4.48 5.53
N ILE A 142 -14.63 -4.85 6.67
CA ILE A 142 -14.67 -4.07 7.91
C ILE A 142 -13.25 -3.87 8.40
N ASN A 143 -12.76 -2.63 8.33
CA ASN A 143 -11.39 -2.26 8.66
C ASN A 143 -11.35 -1.24 9.81
N GLY A 144 -10.63 -1.59 10.87
CA GLY A 144 -10.21 -0.68 11.92
C GLY A 144 -8.91 0.01 11.54
N LEU A 145 -8.82 1.30 11.83
CA LEU A 145 -7.71 2.17 11.44
C LEU A 145 -7.07 2.77 12.70
N ILE A 146 -5.76 2.81 12.75
CA ILE A 146 -4.99 3.53 13.76
C ILE A 146 -3.91 4.34 13.06
N ALA A 147 -3.81 5.63 13.38
CA ALA A 147 -2.77 6.49 12.85
C ALA A 147 -2.06 7.30 13.94
N ARG A 148 -0.85 7.75 13.64
CA ARG A 148 -0.04 8.64 14.46
C ARG A 148 0.56 9.73 13.60
N HIS A 149 0.50 10.95 14.10
CA HIS A 149 1.01 12.13 13.41
C HIS A 149 2.21 12.71 14.16
N TYR A 150 3.28 12.97 13.42
CA TYR A 150 4.49 13.63 13.89
C TYR A 150 4.57 15.02 13.26
N PHE A 151 4.73 16.04 14.10
CA PHE A 151 4.94 17.41 13.64
C PHE A 151 6.42 17.60 13.30
N LEU A 152 6.69 17.97 12.06
CA LEU A 152 7.99 18.44 11.59
C LEU A 152 7.92 19.96 11.41
N ASP A 153 9.07 20.61 11.22
CA ASP A 153 9.15 22.07 11.08
C ASP A 153 8.36 22.60 9.87
N GLU A 154 8.19 21.78 8.82
CA GLU A 154 7.59 22.19 7.53
C GLU A 154 6.39 21.30 7.12
N GLY A 155 5.84 20.48 8.02
CA GLY A 155 4.70 19.62 7.70
C GLY A 155 4.37 18.57 8.77
N ILE A 156 3.37 17.73 8.47
CA ILE A 156 2.90 16.65 9.35
C ILE A 156 3.14 15.31 8.66
N LEU A 157 3.98 14.47 9.28
CA LEU A 157 4.20 13.09 8.85
C LEU A 157 3.20 12.17 9.58
N GLY A 158 2.26 11.59 8.84
CA GLY A 158 1.32 10.59 9.35
C GLY A 158 1.77 9.17 9.02
N ILE A 159 1.73 8.28 10.01
CA ILE A 159 1.92 6.83 9.81
C ILE A 159 0.64 6.13 10.27
N GLY A 160 0.12 5.23 9.46
CA GLY A 160 -1.13 4.53 9.73
C GLY A 160 -1.03 3.02 9.51
N LEU A 161 -1.89 2.30 10.22
CA LEU A 161 -2.08 0.87 10.15
C LEU A 161 -3.58 0.58 10.06
N SER A 162 -3.95 -0.36 9.19
CA SER A 162 -5.31 -0.89 9.07
C SER A 162 -5.29 -2.38 9.38
N VAL A 163 -6.31 -2.84 10.10
CA VAL A 163 -6.56 -4.27 10.33
C VAL A 163 -8.06 -4.50 10.24
N GLY A 164 -8.45 -5.59 9.60
CA GLY A 164 -9.85 -5.89 9.41
C GLY A 164 -10.11 -7.29 8.92
N ILE A 165 -11.32 -7.47 8.44
CA ILE A 165 -11.82 -8.72 7.90
C ILE A 165 -12.59 -8.44 6.62
N VAL A 166 -12.47 -9.34 5.66
CA VAL A 166 -13.24 -9.34 4.42
C VAL A 166 -14.07 -10.61 4.42
N ASN A 167 -15.37 -10.46 4.20
CA ASN A 167 -16.31 -11.56 4.01
C ASN A 167 -16.84 -11.48 2.58
N GLU A 168 -16.55 -12.50 1.77
CA GLU A 168 -17.03 -12.59 0.40
C GLU A 168 -18.04 -13.73 0.28
N VAL A 169 -19.24 -13.38 -0.19
CA VAL A 169 -20.32 -14.31 -0.46
C VAL A 169 -20.53 -14.37 -1.96
N TYR A 170 -20.32 -15.55 -2.54
CA TYR A 170 -20.55 -15.81 -3.95
C TYR A 170 -21.82 -16.66 -4.12
N ASP A 171 -22.79 -16.16 -4.87
CA ASP A 171 -24.09 -16.82 -5.10
C ASP A 171 -24.17 -17.40 -6.52
N GLY A 172 -23.64 -18.62 -6.67
CA GLY A 172 -23.63 -19.34 -7.94
C GLY A 172 -25.01 -19.84 -8.41
N THR A 173 -26.02 -19.86 -7.53
CA THR A 173 -27.36 -20.36 -7.86
C THR A 173 -28.15 -19.40 -8.76
N LYS A 174 -27.74 -18.13 -8.85
CA LYS A 174 -28.35 -17.13 -9.72
C LYS A 174 -27.76 -17.10 -11.14
N LEU A 175 -26.80 -17.97 -11.43
CA LEU A 175 -26.21 -18.09 -12.76
C LEU A 175 -27.19 -18.80 -13.70
N VAL A 176 -27.69 -18.07 -14.69
CA VAL A 176 -28.52 -18.64 -15.77
C VAL A 176 -27.60 -19.10 -16.89
N PHE A 177 -27.21 -20.38 -16.89
CA PHE A 177 -26.40 -20.98 -17.96
C PHE A 177 -27.19 -21.23 -19.24
N LYS A 178 -28.53 -21.28 -19.14
CA LYS A 178 -29.43 -21.56 -20.24
C LYS A 178 -30.64 -20.63 -20.23
N PRO A 179 -30.71 -19.66 -21.16
CA PRO A 179 -31.97 -19.03 -21.53
C PRO A 179 -32.91 -20.13 -22.06
N SER A 180 -34.20 -20.07 -21.72
CA SER A 180 -35.16 -21.19 -21.77
C SER A 180 -35.40 -21.88 -23.13
N ASP A 181 -34.70 -21.52 -24.22
CA ASP A 181 -34.93 -22.08 -25.57
C ASP A 181 -33.64 -22.42 -26.36
N SER A 182 -32.45 -22.39 -25.75
CA SER A 182 -31.20 -22.68 -26.48
C SER A 182 -30.70 -24.11 -26.26
N SER A 183 -30.65 -24.91 -27.32
CA SER A 183 -30.09 -26.28 -27.34
C SER A 183 -28.55 -26.32 -27.42
N TYR A 184 -27.89 -25.16 -27.43
CA TYR A 184 -26.43 -25.02 -27.61
C TYR A 184 -25.67 -24.71 -26.32
N HIS A 185 -26.36 -24.59 -25.18
CA HIS A 185 -25.75 -24.37 -23.87
C HIS A 185 -25.84 -25.64 -23.02
N ASN A 186 -24.73 -26.04 -22.41
CA ASN A 186 -24.65 -27.16 -21.48
C ASN A 186 -24.96 -26.64 -20.06
N ASP A 187 -25.87 -27.30 -19.37
CA ASP A 187 -26.33 -26.92 -18.02
C ASP A 187 -25.27 -27.18 -16.92
N THR A 188 -24.15 -27.81 -17.28
CA THR A 188 -23.09 -28.21 -16.36
C THR A 188 -21.72 -27.76 -16.86
N ASP A 189 -21.25 -26.61 -16.39
CA ASP A 189 -19.85 -26.19 -16.48
C ASP A 189 -19.12 -26.53 -15.16
N PRO A 190 -18.14 -27.46 -15.16
CA PRO A 190 -17.36 -27.80 -13.97
C PRO A 190 -16.57 -26.63 -13.38
N ALA A 191 -16.34 -25.55 -14.13
CA ALA A 191 -15.61 -24.37 -13.67
C ALA A 191 -16.50 -23.38 -12.91
N ALA A 192 -17.83 -23.48 -13.04
CA ALA A 192 -18.78 -22.60 -12.38
C ALA A 192 -19.44 -23.31 -11.19
N SER A 193 -19.24 -22.78 -9.98
CA SER A 193 -19.92 -23.30 -8.80
C SER A 193 -21.41 -22.96 -8.86
N ASN A 194 -22.29 -23.96 -8.71
CA ASN A 194 -23.73 -23.78 -8.61
C ASN A 194 -24.22 -23.56 -7.16
N THR A 195 -23.29 -23.61 -6.20
CA THR A 195 -23.56 -23.47 -4.77
C THR A 195 -23.21 -22.07 -4.28
N LYS A 196 -23.85 -21.68 -3.17
CA LYS A 196 -23.52 -20.45 -2.45
C LYS A 196 -22.31 -20.72 -1.58
N GLU A 197 -21.21 -20.04 -1.87
CA GLU A 197 -19.97 -20.13 -1.10
C GLU A 197 -19.79 -18.86 -0.26
N THR A 198 -19.15 -19.01 0.90
CA THR A 198 -18.86 -17.89 1.80
C THR A 198 -17.45 -18.09 2.33
N ASP A 199 -16.59 -17.09 2.11
CA ASP A 199 -15.21 -17.10 2.56
C ASP A 199 -14.92 -15.86 3.40
N ILE A 200 -14.12 -16.03 4.46
CA ILE A 200 -13.73 -14.95 5.36
C ILE A 200 -12.21 -14.94 5.47
N ALA A 201 -11.62 -13.81 5.09
CA ALA A 201 -10.18 -13.59 5.13
C ALA A 201 -9.83 -12.41 6.04
N PRO A 202 -8.71 -12.48 6.80
CA PRO A 202 -8.19 -11.31 7.50
C PRO A 202 -7.56 -10.31 6.50
N ASP A 203 -7.73 -9.02 6.79
CA ASP A 203 -7.12 -7.92 6.03
C ASP A 203 -6.20 -7.09 6.92
N ALA A 204 -5.09 -6.63 6.37
CA ALA A 204 -4.15 -5.75 7.05
C ALA A 204 -3.42 -4.86 6.05
N GLY A 205 -3.22 -3.60 6.45
CA GLY A 205 -2.57 -2.61 5.61
C GLY A 205 -1.77 -1.61 6.44
N PHE A 206 -0.92 -0.88 5.73
CA PHE A 206 -0.06 0.15 6.29
C PHE A 206 -0.02 1.34 5.32
N GLY A 207 0.14 2.54 5.87
CA GLY A 207 0.20 3.75 5.09
C GLY A 207 1.12 4.80 5.70
N VAL A 208 1.61 5.68 4.83
CA VAL A 208 2.36 6.89 5.21
C VAL A 208 1.73 8.05 4.46
N SER A 209 1.64 9.21 5.11
CA SER A 209 1.21 10.46 4.52
C SER A 209 2.11 11.60 4.96
N TYR A 210 2.28 12.60 4.10
CA TYR A 210 2.93 13.86 4.42
C TYR A 210 1.98 14.97 3.99
N ILE A 211 1.59 15.82 4.95
CA ILE A 211 0.58 16.87 4.79
C ILE A 211 1.19 18.21 5.17
#